data_AF-A0A5B0ASQ5-F1
#
_entry.id   AF-A0A5B0ASQ5-F1
#
_cell.length_a   1.000
_cell.length_b   1.000
_cell.length_c   1.000
_cell.angle_alpha   90.00
_cell.angle_beta   90.00
_cell.angle_gamma   90.00
#
_symmetry.space_group_name_H-M   'P 1'
#
loop_
_entity.id
_entity.type
_entity.pdbx_description
1 polymer ?
#
loop_
_entity_poly.entity_id
_entity_poly.type
_entity_poly.pdbx_seq_one_letter_code
_entity_poly.pdbx_strand_id
1 'polypeptide(L)'
;MRPPRCAPRSDARANRARIVEAGRSVFDGDRSAGLQAVAKAAGVGQGTLYRHFPDREALLLAVYEEEVAALAADAAHLLSGHGPLEALRLWFERLAAHAHGTYGASLAVAAATSSS
;
A
#
# COMPACT_ATOMS: atom_id res chain seq x y z
N MET A 1 19.99 -32.36 0.28
CA MET A 1 19.89 -31.40 -0.84
C MET A 1 19.05 -30.22 -0.36
N ARG A 2 19.67 -29.07 -0.07
CA ARG A 2 18.97 -27.87 0.42
C ARG A 2 18.50 -27.08 -0.81
N PRO A 3 17.20 -26.74 -0.96
CA PRO A 3 16.73 -26.05 -2.15
C PRO A 3 17.47 -24.69 -2.29
N PRO A 4 17.70 -24.22 -3.53
CA PRO A 4 18.31 -22.91 -3.74
C PRO A 4 17.44 -21.86 -3.06
N ARG A 5 18.06 -21.04 -2.20
CA ARG A 5 17.39 -19.87 -1.60
C ARG A 5 16.89 -19.04 -2.76
N CYS A 6 15.59 -18.75 -2.80
CA CYS A 6 14.95 -18.07 -3.93
C CYS A 6 15.79 -16.87 -4.39
N ALA A 7 15.88 -16.68 -5.71
CA ALA A 7 16.72 -15.67 -6.32
C ALA A 7 16.46 -14.27 -5.70
N PRO A 8 17.48 -13.39 -5.62
CA PRO A 8 17.39 -12.10 -4.91
C PRO A 8 16.22 -11.20 -5.33
N ARG A 9 15.66 -11.40 -6.53
CA ARG A 9 14.46 -10.69 -7.02
C ARG A 9 13.16 -11.12 -6.33
N SER A 10 13.04 -12.40 -5.97
CA SER A 10 11.88 -12.95 -5.24
C SER A 10 11.81 -12.36 -3.83
N ASP A 11 12.94 -12.36 -3.15
CA ASP A 11 13.07 -11.79 -1.80
C ASP A 11 12.84 -10.28 -1.82
N ALA A 12 13.36 -9.57 -2.83
CA ALA A 12 13.10 -8.14 -3.00
C ALA A 12 11.60 -7.82 -3.20
N ARG A 13 10.87 -8.61 -4.00
CA ARG A 13 9.42 -8.42 -4.20
C ARG A 13 8.63 -8.73 -2.93
N ALA A 14 8.96 -9.85 -2.26
CA ALA A 14 8.30 -10.23 -1.00
C ALA A 14 8.57 -9.22 0.12
N ASN A 15 9.79 -8.67 0.19
CA ASN A 15 10.13 -7.61 1.13
C ASN A 15 9.35 -6.33 0.84
N ARG A 16 9.26 -5.92 -0.44
CA ARG A 16 8.46 -4.75 -0.81
C ARG A 16 7.01 -4.91 -0.38
N ALA A 17 6.38 -6.04 -0.70
CA ALA A 17 4.99 -6.31 -0.30
C ALA A 17 4.81 -6.26 1.23
N ARG A 18 5.70 -6.90 1.99
CA ARG A 18 5.66 -6.83 3.47
C ARG A 18 5.81 -5.42 4.02
N ILE A 19 6.66 -4.60 3.41
CA ILE A 19 6.84 -3.20 3.82
C ILE A 19 5.59 -2.37 3.53
N VAL A 20 4.95 -2.57 2.37
CA VAL A 20 3.71 -1.85 2.01
C VAL A 20 2.57 -2.24 2.95
N GLU A 21 2.38 -3.54 3.21
CA GLU A 21 1.36 -4.02 4.15
C GLU A 21 1.56 -3.46 5.57
N ALA A 22 2.80 -3.47 6.06
CA ALA A 22 3.13 -2.87 7.34
C ALA A 22 2.94 -1.34 7.33
N GLY A 23 3.23 -0.69 6.20
CA GLY A 23 3.01 0.74 5.98
C GLY A 23 1.55 1.12 6.16
N ARG A 24 0.64 0.39 5.49
CA ARG A 24 -0.82 0.54 5.65
C ARG A 24 -1.22 0.54 7.13
N SER A 25 -0.88 -0.55 7.82
CA SER A 25 -1.24 -0.73 9.24
C SER A 25 -0.68 0.38 10.15
N VAL A 26 0.55 0.81 9.90
CA VAL A 26 1.21 1.86 10.71
C VAL A 26 0.60 3.23 10.45
N PHE A 27 0.32 3.59 9.20
CA PHE A 27 -0.22 4.90 8.85
C PHE A 27 -1.70 5.06 9.21
N ASP A 28 -2.45 3.96 9.25
CA ASP A 28 -3.83 3.96 9.76
C ASP A 28 -3.89 4.26 11.26
N GLY A 29 -2.92 3.74 12.04
CA GLY A 29 -2.82 4.00 13.48
C GLY A 29 -2.18 5.34 13.84
N ASP A 30 -1.14 5.74 13.09
CA ASP A 30 -0.43 7.00 13.26
C ASP A 30 0.06 7.56 11.92
N ARG A 31 -0.67 8.59 11.43
CA ARG A 31 -0.35 9.29 10.18
C ARG A 31 0.93 10.11 10.22
N SER A 32 1.57 10.26 11.37
CA SER A 32 2.87 10.95 11.51
C SER A 32 4.04 9.98 11.61
N ALA A 33 3.77 8.67 11.70
CA ALA A 33 4.78 7.65 11.87
C ALA A 33 5.85 7.71 10.76
N GLY A 34 7.10 7.60 11.18
CA GLY A 34 8.26 7.56 10.28
C GLY A 34 8.55 6.16 9.74
N LEU A 35 9.44 6.10 8.75
CA LEU A 35 9.89 4.85 8.12
C LEU A 35 10.45 3.81 9.12
N GLN A 36 11.02 4.27 10.23
CA GLN A 36 11.56 3.38 11.25
C GLN A 36 10.48 2.51 11.90
N ALA A 37 9.30 3.08 12.17
CA ALA A 37 8.16 2.36 12.73
C ALA A 37 7.67 1.28 11.76
N VAL A 38 7.63 1.61 10.46
CA VAL A 38 7.25 0.66 9.41
C VAL A 38 8.26 -0.48 9.29
N ALA A 39 9.57 -0.20 9.30
CA ALA A 39 10.57 -1.27 9.19
C ALA A 39 10.44 -2.27 10.36
N LYS A 40 10.17 -1.75 11.56
CA LYS A 40 9.93 -2.56 12.76
C LYS A 40 8.68 -3.43 12.59
N ALA A 41 7.57 -2.84 12.12
CA ALA A 41 6.32 -3.57 11.86
C ALA A 41 6.48 -4.64 10.76
N ALA A 42 7.25 -4.36 9.71
CA ALA A 42 7.51 -5.27 8.59
C ALA A 42 8.54 -6.38 8.92
N GLY A 43 9.25 -6.26 10.04
CA GLY A 43 10.34 -7.17 10.41
C GLY A 43 11.51 -7.13 9.42
N VAL A 44 11.82 -5.94 8.86
CA VAL A 44 12.93 -5.73 7.93
C VAL A 44 13.96 -4.76 8.50
N GLY A 45 15.21 -4.90 8.07
CA GLY A 45 16.25 -3.93 8.44
C GLY A 45 16.04 -2.57 7.78
N GLN A 46 16.47 -1.49 8.44
CA GLN A 46 16.36 -0.11 7.92
C GLN A 46 16.98 0.02 6.52
N GLY A 47 18.18 -0.55 6.31
CA GLY A 47 18.84 -0.52 5.01
C GLY A 47 18.08 -1.25 3.90
N THR A 48 17.27 -2.26 4.23
CA THR A 48 16.38 -2.92 3.27
C THR A 48 15.20 -2.01 2.94
N LEU A 49 14.59 -1.37 3.95
CA LEU A 49 13.50 -0.44 3.73
C LEU A 49 13.93 0.74 2.87
N TYR A 50 15.03 1.43 3.22
CA TYR A 50 15.53 2.58 2.47
C TYR A 50 15.90 2.26 1.02
N ARG A 51 16.30 1.02 0.72
CA ARG A 51 16.54 0.55 -0.66
C ARG A 51 15.26 0.41 -1.49
N HIS A 52 14.12 0.12 -0.84
CA HIS A 52 12.82 -0.01 -1.50
C HIS A 52 12.04 1.30 -1.52
N PHE A 53 12.22 2.13 -0.49
CA PHE A 53 11.50 3.37 -0.24
C PHE A 53 12.50 4.40 0.33
N PRO A 54 13.03 5.30 -0.51
CA PRO A 54 14.04 6.26 -0.08
C PRO A 54 13.51 7.24 0.98
N ASP A 55 12.21 7.54 0.94
CA ASP A 55 11.54 8.45 1.86
C ASP A 55 10.12 7.95 2.20
N ARG A 56 9.48 8.69 3.12
CA ARG A 56 8.14 8.39 3.63
C ARG A 56 7.07 8.56 2.55
N GLU A 57 7.24 9.52 1.65
CA GLU A 57 6.27 9.81 0.59
C GLU A 57 6.23 8.70 -0.45
N ALA A 58 7.38 8.14 -0.81
CA ALA A 58 7.50 6.99 -1.69
C ALA A 58 6.82 5.73 -1.11
N LEU A 59 6.94 5.51 0.20
CA LEU A 59 6.23 4.42 0.87
C LEU A 59 4.72 4.68 0.91
N LEU A 60 4.31 5.90 1.27
CA LEU A 60 2.90 6.28 1.26
C LEU A 60 2.28 6.05 -0.12
N LEU A 61 2.91 6.54 -1.18
CA LEU A 61 2.42 6.36 -2.54
C LEU A 61 2.20 4.87 -2.88
N ALA A 62 3.14 4.00 -2.52
CA ALA A 62 2.98 2.56 -2.76
C ALA A 62 1.84 1.93 -1.96
N VAL A 63 1.59 2.40 -0.72
CA VAL A 63 0.42 2.00 0.07
C VAL A 63 -0.86 2.44 -0.64
N TYR A 64 -0.90 3.68 -1.13
CA TYR A 64 -2.02 4.21 -1.91
C TYR A 64 -2.32 3.42 -3.17
N GLU A 65 -1.28 3.12 -3.96
CA GLU A 65 -1.41 2.33 -5.19
C GLU A 65 -2.01 0.95 -4.89
N GLU A 66 -1.58 0.30 -3.82
CA GLU A 66 -2.07 -1.03 -3.45
C GLU A 66 -3.51 -1.00 -2.95
N GLU A 67 -3.89 0.01 -2.17
CA GLU A 67 -5.27 0.18 -1.70
C GLU A 67 -6.25 0.50 -2.84
N VAL A 68 -5.86 1.39 -3.76
CA VAL A 68 -6.66 1.68 -4.95
C VAL A 68 -6.80 0.44 -5.83
N ALA A 69 -5.73 -0.34 -5.99
CA ALA A 69 -5.79 -1.61 -6.73
C ALA A 69 -6.71 -2.63 -6.05
N ALA A 70 -6.71 -2.71 -4.72
CA ALA A 70 -7.62 -3.57 -3.96
C ALA A 70 -9.08 -3.14 -4.13
N LEU A 71 -9.37 -1.83 -4.03
CA LEU A 71 -10.71 -1.28 -4.28
C LEU A 71 -11.21 -1.57 -5.71
N ALA A 72 -10.33 -1.49 -6.70
CA ALA A 72 -10.67 -1.80 -8.09
C ALA A 72 -10.96 -3.31 -8.28
N ALA A 73 -10.15 -4.18 -7.66
CA ALA A 73 -10.35 -5.63 -7.72
C ALA A 73 -11.65 -6.06 -7.01
N ASP A 74 -12.00 -5.41 -5.90
CA ASP A 74 -13.20 -5.69 -5.11
C ASP A 74 -14.49 -5.46 -5.90
N ALA A 75 -14.52 -4.51 -6.83
CA ALA A 75 -15.72 -4.23 -7.63
C ALA A 75 -16.21 -5.47 -8.40
N ALA A 76 -15.29 -6.20 -9.03
CA ALA A 76 -15.61 -7.43 -9.75
C ALA A 76 -16.06 -8.56 -8.82
N HIS A 77 -15.47 -8.64 -7.62
CA HIS A 77 -15.85 -9.63 -6.61
C HIS A 77 -17.22 -9.32 -5.99
N LEU A 78 -17.56 -8.06 -5.76
CA LEU A 78 -18.87 -7.67 -5.22
C LEU A 78 -20.00 -7.97 -6.21
N LEU A 79 -19.76 -7.73 -7.50
CA LEU A 79 -20.73 -8.02 -8.57
C LEU A 79 -21.00 -9.53 -8.75
N SER A 80 -20.09 -10.41 -8.35
CA SER A 80 -20.32 -11.87 -8.45
C SER A 80 -21.19 -12.41 -7.31
N GLY A 81 -21.26 -11.70 -6.18
CA GLY A 81 -22.00 -12.14 -4.99
C GLY A 81 -23.25 -11.34 -4.64
N HIS A 82 -23.47 -10.17 -5.25
CA HIS A 82 -24.56 -9.25 -4.91
C HIS A 82 -25.27 -8.71 -6.15
N GLY A 83 -26.50 -8.23 -5.98
CA GLY A 83 -27.19 -7.47 -7.02
C GLY A 83 -26.43 -6.17 -7.36
N PRO A 84 -26.52 -5.63 -8.59
CA PRO A 84 -25.70 -4.50 -9.02
C PRO A 84 -25.73 -3.27 -8.11
N LEU A 85 -26.91 -2.91 -7.59
CA LEU A 85 -27.06 -1.78 -6.68
C LEU A 85 -26.43 -2.03 -5.30
N GLU A 86 -26.52 -3.26 -4.79
CA GLU A 86 -25.93 -3.63 -3.51
C GLU A 86 -24.41 -3.73 -3.61
N ALA A 87 -23.90 -4.28 -4.72
CA ALA A 87 -22.47 -4.27 -5.03
C ALA A 87 -21.92 -2.84 -5.10
N LEU A 88 -22.65 -1.92 -5.75
CA LEU A 88 -22.28 -0.51 -5.83
C LEU A 88 -22.27 0.17 -4.46
N ARG A 89 -23.28 -0.11 -3.62
CA ARG A 89 -23.38 0.42 -2.25
C ARG A 89 -22.18 -0.02 -1.40
N LEU A 90 -21.90 -1.33 -1.39
CA LEU A 90 -20.77 -1.91 -0.66
C LEU A 90 -19.42 -1.38 -1.17
N TRP A 91 -19.29 -1.18 -2.49
CA TRP A 91 -18.09 -0.59 -3.07
C TRP A 91 -17.91 0.88 -2.66
N PHE A 92 -18.98 1.69 -2.65
CA PHE A 92 -18.92 3.07 -2.16
C PHE A 92 -18.59 3.16 -0.67
N GLU A 93 -19.09 2.26 0.16
CA GLU A 93 -18.74 2.21 1.59
C GLU A 93 -17.23 1.97 1.77
N ARG A 94 -16.65 1.04 0.99
CA ARG A 94 -15.21 0.78 1.00
C ARG A 94 -14.40 1.98 0.48
N LEU A 95 -14.87 2.61 -0.60
CA LEU A 95 -14.25 3.82 -1.14
C LEU A 95 -14.27 4.97 -0.13
N ALA A 96 -15.40 5.17 0.57
CA ALA A 96 -15.54 6.22 1.58
C ALA A 96 -14.66 5.98 2.82
N ALA A 97 -14.49 4.71 3.23
CA ALA A 97 -13.56 4.35 4.29
C ALA A 97 -12.10 4.68 3.92
N HIS A 98 -11.72 4.45 2.66
CA HIS A 98 -10.39 4.81 2.15
C HIS A 98 -10.20 6.33 2.03
N ALA A 99 -11.21 7.08 1.56
CA ALA A 99 -11.13 8.52 1.35
C ALA A 99 -11.04 9.36 2.65
N HIS A 100 -11.50 8.82 3.79
CA HIS A 100 -11.30 9.45 5.10
C HIS A 100 -9.82 9.49 5.53
N GLY A 101 -8.94 8.82 4.79
CA GLY A 101 -7.50 8.98 4.91
C GLY A 101 -6.94 10.11 4.05
N THR A 102 -6.75 11.28 4.65
CA THR A 102 -6.17 12.51 4.06
C THR A 102 -4.79 12.34 3.41
N TYR A 103 -4.72 11.81 2.19
CA TYR A 103 -3.46 11.71 1.45
C TYR A 103 -3.59 11.99 -0.06
N GLY A 104 -4.80 12.22 -0.58
CA GLY A 104 -4.97 12.59 -1.99
C GLY A 104 -4.28 13.91 -2.37
N ALA A 105 -4.14 14.85 -1.43
CA ALA A 105 -3.62 16.18 -1.74
C ALA A 105 -2.08 16.23 -1.92
N SER A 106 -1.30 15.54 -1.08
CA SER A 106 0.17 15.63 -1.15
C SER A 106 0.76 14.78 -2.28
N LEU A 107 0.19 13.61 -2.55
CA LEU A 107 0.64 12.74 -3.64
C LEU A 107 0.24 13.24 -5.02
N ALA A 108 -0.92 13.90 -5.14
CA ALA A 108 -1.30 14.57 -6.39
C ALA A 108 -0.33 15.72 -6.73
N VAL A 109 0.16 16.45 -5.72
CA VAL A 109 1.18 17.50 -5.92
C VAL A 109 2.52 16.91 -6.36
N ALA A 110 2.96 15.79 -5.77
CA ALA A 110 4.21 15.13 -6.15
C ALA A 110 4.16 14.44 -7.54
N ALA A 111 3.02 13.84 -7.90
CA ALA A 111 2.79 13.27 -9.23
C ALA A 111 2.72 14.36 -10.31
N ALA A 112 2.16 15.53 -9.99
CA ALA A 112 2.10 16.66 -10.91
C ALA A 112 3.47 17.33 -11.14
N THR A 113 4.38 17.31 -10.15
CA THR A 113 5.71 17.94 -10.28
C THR A 113 6.78 17.02 -10.87
N SER A 114 6.57 15.70 -10.90
CA SER A 114 7.51 14.73 -11.47
C SER A 114 7.31 14.48 -12.98
N SER A 115 6.35 15.17 -13.61
CA SER A 115 6.06 15.11 -15.05
C SER A 115 6.48 16.38 -15.82
N SER A 116 7.55 17.08 -15.39
CA SER A 116 8.07 18.29 -16.08
C SER A 116 9.57 18.22 -16.32
#